data_AF-A0A830EVA7-F1
#
_entry.id   AF-A0A830EVA7-F1
#
_cell.length_a   1.000
_cell.length_b   1.000
_cell.length_c   1.000
_cell.angle_alpha   90.00
_cell.angle_beta   90.00
_cell.angle_gamma   90.00
#
_symmetry.space_group_name_H-M   'P 1'
#
loop_
_entity.id
_entity.type
_entity.pdbx_description
1 polymer ?
#
loop_
_entity_poly.entity_id
_entity_poly.type
_entity_poly.pdbx_seq_one_letter_code
_entity_poly.pdbx_strand_id
1 'polypeptide(L)'
;MSGTRSYAQVDDFVDYTEQEVWEEYIREMVVPLWEAAWQLKEYHRQLQHEFNGRRLETLSEGEQQVFLGGIDPRGDEVYRRNSVAKFYKAFFSAQVSDLQSWLLSEGVEVQTEVTVEVEDSQFIEFADEVHDQLTRALSSQTLYQGWQEPEVDFDALLTSPDEVRNIVERLYQGVLEFVVNHSYPTFYLWSLNQTPRRFLQEAYPEFDDTQPLVRDQFGLTALDWPNPIKPDTEIYDSYEILCFPEYNPNNQGRSFGGSIAKTNELIWSYFSDYSTQTFRDALSTYFNNVSNLKEDYEDRVANRIANVPKQWIGRQFSIYFDGLSAATDRSDVEDSQDSIMDLLDQVAPLLFLGLNKITYVSNDYLKIKSIGD
;
A
#
# COMPACT_ATOMS: atom_id res chain seq x y z
N MET A 1 -6.18 -8.27 38.48
CA MET A 1 -7.05 -7.39 37.67
C MET A 1 -6.22 -6.22 37.20
N SER A 2 -5.38 -6.42 36.18
CA SER A 2 -4.77 -5.31 35.44
C SER A 2 -5.77 -4.93 34.36
N GLY A 3 -6.24 -3.67 34.37
CA GLY A 3 -7.02 -3.15 33.26
C GLY A 3 -6.13 -3.13 32.02
N THR A 4 -6.26 -4.14 31.17
CA THR A 4 -5.71 -4.14 29.83
C THR A 4 -6.44 -3.03 29.10
N ARG A 5 -5.74 -1.95 28.78
CA ARG A 5 -6.30 -0.94 27.88
C ARG A 5 -6.66 -1.63 26.57
N SER A 6 -7.94 -1.61 26.18
CA SER A 6 -8.35 -2.13 24.87
C SER A 6 -7.62 -1.36 23.77
N TYR A 7 -7.53 -1.93 22.57
CA TYR A 7 -6.90 -1.25 21.42
C TYR A 7 -7.56 0.12 21.14
N ALA A 8 -8.82 0.28 21.54
CA ALA A 8 -9.57 1.54 21.49
C ALA A 8 -9.21 2.61 22.53
N GLN A 9 -8.33 2.36 23.50
CA GLN A 9 -7.98 3.31 24.57
C GLN A 9 -6.62 4.02 24.34
N VAL A 10 -6.24 4.24 23.09
CA VAL A 10 -5.09 5.07 22.69
C VAL A 10 -5.61 6.46 22.31
N ASP A 11 -4.90 7.52 22.69
CA ASP A 11 -5.37 8.93 22.74
C ASP A 11 -5.78 9.57 21.39
N ASP A 12 -5.74 8.84 20.26
CA ASP A 12 -6.04 9.33 18.90
C ASP A 12 -7.21 8.56 18.24
N PHE A 13 -8.16 8.11 19.05
CA PHE A 13 -9.24 7.27 18.58
C PHE A 13 -10.26 8.04 17.73
N VAL A 14 -10.45 7.58 16.50
CA VAL A 14 -11.48 8.08 15.60
C VAL A 14 -12.80 7.39 15.92
N ASP A 15 -13.90 8.13 15.89
CA ASP A 15 -15.24 7.53 15.98
C ASP A 15 -15.56 6.76 14.70
N TYR A 16 -15.18 5.49 14.70
CA TYR A 16 -15.30 4.57 13.57
C TYR A 16 -16.75 4.20 13.24
N THR A 17 -17.70 4.59 14.08
CA THR A 17 -19.14 4.37 13.85
C THR A 17 -19.80 5.52 13.08
N GLU A 18 -19.17 6.69 13.07
CA GLU A 18 -19.75 7.90 12.48
C GLU A 18 -19.42 8.03 10.99
N GLN A 19 -20.45 8.21 10.17
CA GLN A 19 -20.30 8.28 8.72
C GLN A 19 -19.44 9.49 8.28
N GLU A 20 -19.60 10.63 8.97
CA GLU A 20 -18.97 11.91 8.65
C GLU A 20 -17.43 11.83 8.73
N VAL A 21 -16.94 11.07 9.70
CA VAL A 21 -15.52 10.75 9.88
C VAL A 21 -14.95 10.05 8.65
N TRP A 22 -15.70 9.11 8.07
CA TRP A 22 -15.24 8.36 6.91
C TRP A 22 -15.34 9.18 5.62
N GLU A 23 -16.34 10.06 5.51
CA GLU A 23 -16.39 11.05 4.45
C GLU A 23 -15.17 11.99 4.49
N GLU A 24 -14.79 12.46 5.69
CA GLU A 24 -13.60 13.28 5.91
C GLU A 24 -12.31 12.52 5.58
N TYR A 25 -12.15 11.27 6.04
CA TYR A 25 -11.02 10.41 5.68
C TYR A 25 -10.88 10.26 4.16
N ILE A 26 -11.99 9.99 3.46
CA ILE A 26 -11.96 9.85 2.00
C ILE A 26 -11.56 11.17 1.34
N ARG A 27 -12.19 12.28 1.73
CA ARG A 27 -11.97 13.59 1.14
C ARG A 27 -10.56 14.13 1.39
N GLU A 28 -9.99 13.89 2.56
CA GLU A 28 -8.79 14.57 3.03
C GLU A 28 -7.52 13.70 2.96
N MET A 29 -7.65 12.37 2.90
CA MET A 29 -6.50 11.47 2.77
C MET A 29 -6.54 10.65 1.48
N VAL A 30 -7.67 9.98 1.20
CA VAL A 30 -7.77 9.05 0.05
C VAL A 30 -7.73 9.80 -1.28
N VAL A 31 -8.55 10.85 -1.42
CA VAL A 31 -8.65 11.62 -2.66
C VAL A 31 -7.35 12.38 -2.99
N PRO A 32 -6.70 13.12 -2.06
CA PRO A 32 -5.46 13.81 -2.37
C PRO A 32 -4.32 12.88 -2.77
N LEU A 33 -4.22 11.70 -2.14
CA LEU A 33 -3.24 10.68 -2.54
C LEU A 33 -3.53 10.14 -3.95
N TRP A 34 -4.80 9.86 -4.25
CA TRP A 34 -5.25 9.45 -5.58
C TRP A 34 -4.97 10.51 -6.66
N GLU A 35 -5.23 11.80 -6.37
CA GLU A 35 -4.96 12.92 -7.27
C GLU A 35 -3.46 13.07 -7.56
N ALA A 36 -2.61 13.02 -6.54
CA ALA A 36 -1.17 13.12 -6.73
C ALA A 36 -0.63 11.96 -7.58
N ALA A 37 -1.13 10.74 -7.34
CA ALA A 37 -0.79 9.57 -8.13
C ALA A 37 -1.24 9.70 -9.59
N TRP A 38 -2.48 10.18 -9.83
CA TRP A 38 -3.00 10.49 -11.16
C TRP A 38 -2.15 11.50 -11.91
N GLN A 39 -1.82 12.63 -11.27
CA GLN A 39 -1.06 13.70 -11.90
C GLN A 39 0.32 13.22 -12.36
N LEU A 40 1.00 12.41 -11.54
CA LEU A 40 2.33 11.88 -11.87
C LEU A 40 2.30 10.89 -13.02
N LYS A 41 1.35 9.95 -13.02
CA LYS A 41 1.24 8.98 -14.11
C LYS A 41 0.86 9.63 -15.43
N GLU A 42 -0.04 10.61 -15.41
CA GLU A 42 -0.50 11.27 -16.63
C GLU A 42 0.58 12.21 -17.18
N TYR A 43 1.30 12.90 -16.29
CA TYR A 43 2.48 13.68 -16.67
C TYR A 43 3.56 12.80 -17.31
N HIS A 44 3.87 11.64 -16.72
CA HIS A 44 4.83 10.68 -17.30
C HIS A 44 4.38 10.14 -18.66
N ARG A 45 3.11 9.77 -18.80
CA ARG A 45 2.54 9.29 -20.07
C ARG A 45 2.72 10.33 -21.18
N GLN A 46 2.51 11.60 -20.87
CA GLN A 46 2.71 12.69 -21.81
C GLN A 46 4.20 12.94 -22.09
N LEU A 47 5.08 12.88 -21.09
CA LEU A 47 6.54 12.94 -21.30
C LEU A 47 7.01 11.85 -22.26
N GLN A 48 6.53 10.62 -22.07
CA GLN A 48 6.88 9.49 -22.91
C GLN A 48 6.36 9.67 -24.33
N HIS A 49 5.11 10.11 -24.49
CA HIS A 49 4.51 10.37 -25.80
C HIS A 49 5.26 11.46 -26.58
N GLU A 50 5.57 12.57 -25.90
CA GLU A 50 6.11 13.77 -26.54
C GLU A 50 7.61 13.71 -26.78
N PHE A 51 8.38 12.96 -25.99
CA PHE A 51 9.85 13.02 -26.04
C PHE A 51 10.56 11.72 -26.39
N ASN A 52 9.96 10.55 -26.14
CA ASN A 52 10.68 9.29 -26.33
C ASN A 52 11.09 9.09 -27.80
N GLY A 53 12.38 8.89 -28.04
CA GLY A 53 12.96 8.74 -29.38
C GLY A 53 13.14 10.06 -30.16
N ARG A 54 12.75 11.23 -29.62
CA ARG A 54 13.05 12.51 -30.26
C ARG A 54 14.52 12.86 -30.10
N ARG A 55 15.07 13.50 -31.14
CA ARG A 55 16.46 13.99 -31.12
C ARG A 55 16.58 15.19 -30.20
N LEU A 56 17.61 15.18 -29.36
CA LEU A 56 17.87 16.25 -28.38
C LEU A 56 18.01 17.64 -29.04
N GLU A 57 18.65 17.72 -30.21
CA GLU A 57 18.84 18.95 -30.99
C GLU A 57 17.53 19.60 -31.48
N THR A 58 16.44 18.83 -31.55
CA THR A 58 15.13 19.30 -32.03
C THR A 58 14.26 19.87 -30.91
N LEU A 59 14.72 19.74 -29.66
CA LEU A 59 14.05 20.28 -28.50
C LEU A 59 14.39 21.77 -28.34
N SER A 60 13.41 22.55 -27.92
CA SER A 60 13.60 23.93 -27.46
C SER A 60 14.49 23.99 -26.22
N GLU A 61 15.05 25.17 -25.91
CA GLU A 61 15.92 25.32 -24.72
C GLU A 61 15.21 24.92 -23.42
N GLY A 62 13.90 25.22 -23.29
CA GLY A 62 13.10 24.84 -22.12
C GLY A 62 12.92 23.32 -22.00
N GLU A 63 12.64 22.65 -23.11
CA GLU A 63 12.57 21.18 -23.16
C GLU A 63 13.94 20.54 -22.87
N GLN A 64 15.02 21.07 -23.43
CA GLN A 64 16.38 20.59 -23.17
C GLN A 64 16.77 20.74 -21.70
N GLN A 65 16.29 21.78 -21.00
CA GLN A 65 16.56 21.99 -19.58
C GLN A 65 16.05 20.82 -18.71
N VAL A 66 14.98 20.14 -19.11
CA VAL A 66 14.47 18.95 -18.40
C VAL A 66 15.50 17.82 -18.40
N PHE A 67 16.14 17.59 -19.55
CA PHE A 67 17.06 16.46 -19.74
C PHE A 67 18.53 16.79 -19.50
N LEU A 68 18.91 18.07 -19.58
CA LEU A 68 20.30 18.53 -19.46
C LEU A 68 20.53 19.49 -18.28
N GLY A 69 19.47 19.98 -17.64
CA GLY A 69 19.56 21.01 -16.62
C GLY A 69 20.38 20.56 -15.41
N GLY A 70 21.53 21.21 -15.21
CA GLY A 70 22.45 20.93 -14.10
C GLY A 70 23.46 19.81 -14.34
N ILE A 71 23.72 19.46 -15.60
CA ILE A 71 24.84 18.59 -15.98
C ILE A 71 26.18 19.37 -15.89
N ASP A 72 27.20 18.72 -15.34
CA ASP A 72 28.56 19.25 -15.25
C ASP A 72 29.57 18.25 -15.83
N PRO A 73 29.96 18.40 -17.12
CA PRO A 73 30.90 17.48 -17.76
C PRO A 73 32.28 17.41 -17.10
N ARG A 74 32.62 18.36 -16.22
CA ARG A 74 33.94 18.50 -15.61
C ARG A 74 33.95 18.15 -14.11
N GLY A 75 32.79 17.82 -13.55
CA GLY A 75 32.66 17.39 -12.15
C GLY A 75 32.99 15.91 -11.96
N ASP A 76 33.25 15.51 -10.72
CA ASP A 76 33.44 14.10 -10.35
C ASP A 76 32.15 13.27 -10.56
N GLU A 77 30.98 13.91 -10.44
CA GLU A 77 29.67 13.38 -10.86
C GLU A 77 29.14 14.19 -12.05
N VAL A 78 28.65 13.50 -13.08
CA VAL A 78 28.10 14.12 -14.31
C VAL A 78 26.89 15.01 -14.00
N TYR A 79 26.10 14.65 -13.00
CA TYR A 79 24.94 15.43 -12.57
C TYR A 79 25.26 16.19 -11.30
N ARG A 80 25.03 17.52 -11.28
CA ARG A 80 25.12 18.29 -10.04
C ARG A 80 24.08 17.80 -9.04
N ARG A 81 24.40 17.95 -7.75
CA ARG A 81 23.44 17.74 -6.66
C ARG A 81 22.20 18.61 -6.89
N ASN A 82 21.01 18.01 -6.80
CA ASN A 82 19.71 18.65 -7.02
C ASN A 82 19.47 19.19 -8.45
N SER A 83 20.22 18.71 -9.45
CA SER A 83 19.97 19.03 -10.86
C SER A 83 18.59 18.57 -11.33
N VAL A 84 18.04 19.28 -12.32
CA VAL A 84 16.75 18.97 -12.93
C VAL A 84 16.84 17.63 -13.65
N ALA A 85 17.88 17.43 -14.47
CA ALA A 85 18.08 16.18 -15.20
C ALA A 85 18.20 14.95 -14.27
N LYS A 86 18.87 15.07 -13.12
CA LYS A 86 18.95 13.97 -12.13
C LYS A 86 17.59 13.65 -11.53
N PHE A 87 16.75 14.66 -11.30
CA PHE A 87 15.39 14.47 -10.78
C PHE A 87 14.52 13.71 -11.79
N TYR A 88 14.50 14.16 -13.04
CA TYR A 88 13.74 13.50 -14.11
C TYR A 88 14.22 12.08 -14.40
N LYS A 89 15.54 11.86 -14.39
CA LYS A 89 16.10 10.51 -14.50
C LYS A 89 15.67 9.60 -13.33
N ALA A 90 15.68 10.10 -12.10
CA ALA A 90 15.38 9.29 -10.93
C ALA A 90 13.90 8.91 -10.82
N PHE A 91 12.99 9.87 -11.05
CA PHE A 91 11.55 9.65 -10.85
C PHE A 91 10.80 9.22 -12.11
N PHE A 92 11.27 9.62 -13.30
CA PHE A 92 10.55 9.44 -14.56
C PHE A 92 11.33 8.60 -15.58
N SER A 93 12.51 8.08 -15.21
CA SER A 93 13.44 7.39 -16.14
C SER A 93 13.66 8.17 -17.44
N ALA A 94 13.64 9.49 -17.34
CA ALA A 94 13.70 10.41 -18.46
C ALA A 94 15.13 10.97 -18.61
N GLN A 95 15.83 10.60 -19.68
CA GLN A 95 17.24 10.94 -19.87
C GLN A 95 17.66 10.98 -21.35
N VAL A 96 18.88 11.44 -21.61
CA VAL A 96 19.51 11.34 -22.94
C VAL A 96 20.16 9.97 -23.09
N SER A 97 19.96 9.32 -24.24
CA SER A 97 20.37 7.93 -24.51
C SER A 97 21.87 7.67 -24.32
N ASP A 98 22.72 8.53 -24.88
CA ASP A 98 24.17 8.48 -24.69
C ASP A 98 24.73 9.83 -24.25
N LEU A 99 24.45 10.17 -23.00
CA LEU A 99 24.90 11.43 -22.41
C LEU A 99 26.42 11.58 -22.46
N GLN A 100 27.20 10.51 -22.28
CA GLN A 100 28.66 10.60 -22.28
C GLN A 100 29.21 10.94 -23.66
N SER A 101 28.75 10.27 -24.71
CA SER A 101 29.18 10.58 -26.07
C SER A 101 28.69 11.95 -26.53
N TRP A 102 27.54 12.41 -26.05
CA TRP A 102 27.08 13.78 -26.29
C TRP A 102 28.01 14.81 -25.64
N LEU A 103 28.34 14.67 -24.36
CA LEU A 103 29.27 15.57 -23.65
C LEU A 103 30.67 15.61 -24.28
N LEU A 104 31.16 14.48 -24.79
CA LEU A 104 32.45 14.41 -25.49
C LEU A 104 32.43 15.08 -26.87
N SER A 105 31.24 15.24 -27.46
CA SER A 105 31.05 15.92 -28.75
C SER A 105 30.80 17.43 -28.61
N GLU A 106 30.51 17.92 -27.39
CA GLU A 106 30.44 19.37 -27.15
C GLU A 106 31.79 20.04 -27.44
N GLY A 107 31.83 20.84 -28.51
CA GLY A 107 33.04 21.56 -28.95
C GLY A 107 33.76 20.94 -30.16
N VAL A 108 33.21 19.87 -30.75
CA VAL A 108 33.69 19.25 -32.01
C VAL A 108 32.72 19.58 -33.15
N GLU A 109 33.22 19.68 -34.39
CA GLU A 109 32.43 20.05 -35.59
C GLU A 109 31.28 19.07 -35.92
N VAL A 110 31.35 17.83 -35.42
CA VAL A 110 30.33 16.79 -35.61
C VAL A 110 29.77 16.42 -34.24
N GLN A 111 28.54 16.85 -33.96
CA GLN A 111 27.83 16.48 -32.74
C GLN A 111 27.34 15.03 -32.84
N THR A 112 27.44 14.29 -31.73
CA THR A 112 26.85 12.96 -31.62
C THR A 112 25.33 13.09 -31.64
N GLU A 113 24.68 12.40 -32.57
CA GLU A 113 23.22 12.35 -32.62
C GLU A 113 22.71 11.49 -31.46
N VAL A 114 22.05 12.14 -30.49
CA VAL A 114 21.46 11.48 -29.32
C VAL A 114 19.97 11.78 -29.24
N THR A 115 19.24 10.84 -28.66
CA THR A 115 17.79 10.91 -28.48
C THR A 115 17.45 10.99 -27.00
N VAL A 116 16.24 11.44 -26.71
CA VAL A 116 15.65 11.29 -25.38
C VAL A 116 15.05 9.90 -25.24
N GLU A 117 15.25 9.30 -24.08
CA GLU A 117 14.65 8.05 -23.64
C GLU A 117 13.76 8.35 -22.43
N VAL A 118 12.51 7.91 -22.49
CA VAL A 118 11.56 7.97 -21.38
C VAL A 118 10.97 6.58 -21.21
N GLU A 119 11.45 5.88 -20.20
CA GLU A 119 11.00 4.53 -19.85
C GLU A 119 10.10 4.55 -18.61
N ASP A 120 9.47 3.43 -18.31
CA ASP A 120 8.70 3.28 -17.07
C ASP A 120 9.68 3.15 -15.89
N SER A 121 9.55 4.05 -14.91
CA SER A 121 10.31 3.96 -13.67
C SER A 121 9.53 3.17 -12.63
N GLN A 122 10.22 2.54 -11.67
CA GLN A 122 9.56 1.91 -10.52
C GLN A 122 8.72 2.91 -9.70
N PHE A 123 9.06 4.20 -9.75
CA PHE A 123 8.29 5.25 -9.07
C PHE A 123 6.97 5.55 -9.79
N ILE A 124 6.96 5.58 -11.12
CA ILE A 124 5.73 5.76 -11.88
C ILE A 124 4.87 4.51 -11.84
N GLU A 125 5.47 3.32 -11.88
CA GLU A 125 4.77 2.06 -11.64
C GLU A 125 4.06 2.08 -10.28
N PHE A 126 4.77 2.49 -9.22
CA PHE A 126 4.18 2.69 -7.90
C PHE A 126 3.00 3.67 -7.92
N ALA A 127 3.16 4.84 -8.55
CA ALA A 127 2.10 5.84 -8.64
C ALA A 127 0.87 5.30 -9.39
N ASP A 128 1.05 4.57 -10.49
CA ASP A 128 -0.04 3.97 -11.24
C ASP A 128 -0.76 2.87 -10.43
N GLU A 129 -0.02 2.00 -9.76
CA GLU A 129 -0.60 0.95 -8.91
C GLU A 129 -1.37 1.53 -7.72
N VAL A 130 -0.85 2.58 -7.07
CA VAL A 130 -1.56 3.30 -5.99
C VAL A 130 -2.84 3.93 -6.54
N HIS A 131 -2.75 4.65 -7.65
CA HIS A 131 -3.91 5.25 -8.31
C HIS A 131 -4.99 4.19 -8.60
N ASP A 132 -4.61 3.04 -9.14
CA ASP A 132 -5.53 1.99 -9.55
C ASP A 132 -6.26 1.35 -8.35
N GLN A 133 -5.55 1.12 -7.24
CA GLN A 133 -6.19 0.62 -6.03
C GLN A 133 -7.13 1.67 -5.42
N LEU A 134 -6.72 2.93 -5.37
CA LEU A 134 -7.56 4.00 -4.82
C LEU A 134 -8.78 4.30 -5.70
N THR A 135 -8.66 4.16 -7.03
CA THR A 135 -9.80 4.24 -7.95
C THR A 135 -10.83 3.16 -7.64
N ARG A 136 -10.39 1.93 -7.36
CA ARG A 136 -11.27 0.82 -6.95
C ARG A 136 -11.93 1.13 -5.60
N ALA A 137 -11.18 1.68 -4.65
CA ALA A 137 -11.71 2.09 -3.36
C ALA A 137 -12.83 3.14 -3.54
N LEU A 138 -12.52 4.25 -4.20
CA LEU A 138 -13.45 5.36 -4.41
C LEU A 138 -14.71 4.95 -5.17
N SER A 139 -14.59 4.03 -6.13
CA SER A 139 -15.71 3.49 -6.90
C SER A 139 -16.59 2.50 -6.12
N SER A 140 -16.13 2.01 -4.97
CA SER A 140 -16.81 0.97 -4.18
C SER A 140 -17.54 1.51 -2.95
N GLN A 141 -17.62 2.83 -2.81
CA GLN A 141 -18.29 3.52 -1.69
C GLN A 141 -19.22 4.62 -2.20
N THR A 142 -20.15 5.06 -1.35
CA THR A 142 -21.12 6.14 -1.66
C THR A 142 -21.05 7.34 -0.71
N LEU A 143 -20.12 7.32 0.24
CA LEU A 143 -19.88 8.35 1.24
C LEU A 143 -19.44 9.68 0.62
N TYR A 144 -18.50 9.65 -0.32
CA TYR A 144 -17.98 10.83 -0.99
C TYR A 144 -17.90 10.61 -2.51
N GLN A 145 -18.60 11.45 -3.27
CA GLN A 145 -18.67 11.37 -4.75
C GLN A 145 -18.11 12.63 -5.43
N GLY A 146 -17.47 13.51 -4.66
CA GLY A 146 -16.90 14.77 -5.18
C GLY A 146 -15.52 14.64 -5.81
N TRP A 147 -15.02 13.42 -6.02
CA TRP A 147 -13.72 13.17 -6.63
C TRP A 147 -13.85 13.18 -8.16
N GLN A 148 -12.92 13.87 -8.82
CA GLN A 148 -12.86 13.99 -10.28
C GLN A 148 -11.41 13.98 -10.71
N GLU A 149 -11.14 13.44 -11.90
CA GLU A 149 -9.79 13.41 -12.47
C GLU A 149 -9.27 14.85 -12.60
N PRO A 150 -8.15 15.20 -11.93
CA PRO A 150 -7.62 16.55 -12.03
C PRO A 150 -7.04 16.77 -13.44
N GLU A 151 -7.20 17.98 -13.95
CA GLU A 151 -6.55 18.40 -15.19
C GLU A 151 -5.03 18.47 -14.99
N VAL A 152 -4.28 18.01 -16.01
CA VAL A 152 -2.83 18.08 -16.04
C VAL A 152 -2.40 19.05 -17.14
N ASP A 153 -1.94 20.23 -16.74
CA ASP A 153 -1.34 21.21 -17.65
C ASP A 153 0.13 20.84 -17.88
N PHE A 154 0.36 20.00 -18.88
CA PHE A 154 1.68 19.45 -19.18
C PHE A 154 2.70 20.51 -19.58
N ASP A 155 2.31 21.48 -20.40
CA ASP A 155 3.22 22.54 -20.86
C ASP A 155 3.68 23.42 -19.67
N ALA A 156 2.77 23.70 -18.73
CA ALA A 156 3.12 24.40 -17.49
C ALA A 156 4.09 23.58 -16.62
N LEU A 157 3.78 22.29 -16.40
CA LEU A 157 4.63 21.40 -15.58
C LEU A 157 6.02 21.17 -16.18
N LEU A 158 6.10 21.06 -17.51
CA LEU A 158 7.35 20.89 -18.24
C LEU A 158 8.29 22.09 -18.05
N THR A 159 7.73 23.30 -18.01
CA THR A 159 8.48 24.54 -17.79
C THR A 159 8.71 24.89 -16.31
N SER A 160 8.05 24.17 -15.40
CA SER A 160 8.15 24.36 -13.94
C SER A 160 8.56 23.08 -13.20
N PRO A 161 9.84 22.66 -13.27
CA PRO A 161 10.32 21.46 -12.56
C PRO A 161 10.03 21.43 -11.05
N ASP A 162 9.96 22.59 -10.40
CA ASP A 162 9.63 22.69 -8.97
C ASP A 162 8.16 22.34 -8.69
N GLU A 163 7.24 22.58 -9.63
CA GLU A 163 5.86 22.12 -9.50
C GLU A 163 5.79 20.60 -9.58
N VAL A 164 6.50 19.97 -10.51
CA VAL A 164 6.59 18.49 -10.59
C VAL A 164 7.16 17.90 -9.29
N ARG A 165 8.19 18.53 -8.72
CA ARG A 165 8.74 18.15 -7.41
C ARG A 165 7.69 18.24 -6.31
N ASN A 166 6.88 19.29 -6.29
CA ASN A 166 5.79 19.43 -5.32
C ASN A 166 4.74 18.33 -5.48
N ILE A 167 4.46 17.83 -6.69
CA ILE A 167 3.56 16.68 -6.89
C ILE A 167 4.20 15.41 -6.28
N VAL A 168 5.49 15.16 -6.54
CA VAL A 168 6.23 14.03 -5.95
C VAL A 168 6.24 14.11 -4.42
N GLU A 169 6.47 15.30 -3.85
CA GLU A 169 6.41 15.52 -2.40
C GLU A 169 5.01 15.28 -1.83
N ARG A 170 3.96 15.78 -2.49
CA ARG A 170 2.57 15.52 -2.06
C ARG A 170 2.23 14.04 -2.10
N LEU A 171 2.66 13.30 -3.13
CA LEU A 171 2.49 11.84 -3.16
C LEU A 171 3.20 11.20 -1.96
N TYR A 172 4.46 11.54 -1.73
CA TYR A 172 5.25 10.96 -0.65
C TYR A 172 4.65 11.26 0.74
N GLN A 173 4.26 12.51 1.01
CA GLN A 173 3.60 12.87 2.27
C GLN A 173 2.24 12.18 2.41
N GLY A 174 1.44 12.15 1.34
CA GLY A 174 0.16 11.46 1.33
C GLY A 174 0.31 9.96 1.62
N VAL A 175 1.37 9.32 1.12
CA VAL A 175 1.70 7.93 1.46
C VAL A 175 1.99 7.79 2.95
N LEU A 176 2.83 8.66 3.52
CA LEU A 176 3.15 8.62 4.95
C LEU A 176 1.93 8.87 5.83
N GLU A 177 1.04 9.77 5.44
CA GLU A 177 -0.21 10.05 6.15
C GLU A 177 -1.24 8.93 6.00
N PHE A 178 -1.22 8.20 4.88
CA PHE A 178 -2.18 7.13 4.57
C PHE A 178 -1.87 5.81 5.28
N VAL A 179 -0.59 5.42 5.40
CA VAL A 179 -0.22 4.08 5.87
C VAL A 179 -0.70 3.77 7.29
N VAL A 180 -0.92 2.48 7.59
CA VAL A 180 -1.38 2.01 8.90
C VAL A 180 -0.46 2.42 10.07
N ASN A 181 0.78 2.76 9.76
CA ASN A 181 1.76 3.30 10.70
C ASN A 181 1.30 4.62 11.32
N HIS A 182 0.55 5.44 10.58
CA HIS A 182 0.26 6.83 10.94
C HIS A 182 -1.23 7.17 10.84
N SER A 183 -2.01 6.42 10.06
CA SER A 183 -3.46 6.62 9.91
C SER A 183 -4.26 5.64 10.76
N TYR A 184 -4.99 6.16 11.74
CA TYR A 184 -5.93 5.34 12.49
C TYR A 184 -7.10 4.83 11.63
N PRO A 185 -7.75 5.61 10.74
CA PRO A 185 -8.77 5.09 9.83
C PRO A 185 -8.27 3.94 8.94
N THR A 186 -7.06 4.07 8.36
CA THR A 186 -6.45 2.99 7.57
C THR A 186 -6.19 1.76 8.45
N PHE A 187 -5.64 1.96 9.66
CA PHE A 187 -5.44 0.86 10.62
C PHE A 187 -6.75 0.16 11.01
N TYR A 188 -7.83 0.92 11.21
CA TYR A 188 -9.13 0.36 11.53
C TYR A 188 -9.61 -0.56 10.40
N LEU A 189 -9.67 -0.07 9.16
CA LEU A 189 -10.05 -0.89 8.00
C LEU A 189 -9.15 -2.11 7.85
N TRP A 190 -7.84 -1.90 7.96
CA TRP A 190 -6.83 -2.96 7.94
C TRP A 190 -7.11 -4.08 8.95
N SER A 191 -7.49 -3.71 10.17
CA SER A 191 -7.71 -4.64 11.28
C SER A 191 -8.99 -5.49 11.17
N LEU A 192 -9.97 -5.02 10.39
CA LEU A 192 -11.20 -5.78 10.13
C LEU A 192 -10.94 -7.00 9.25
N ASN A 193 -9.83 -7.01 8.50
CA ASN A 193 -9.59 -8.01 7.48
C ASN A 193 -9.14 -9.36 8.05
N GLN A 194 -9.92 -10.40 7.76
CA GLN A 194 -9.69 -11.79 8.16
C GLN A 194 -9.61 -12.00 9.69
N THR A 195 -10.29 -11.15 10.46
CA THR A 195 -10.28 -11.23 11.92
C THR A 195 -11.57 -11.90 12.45
N PRO A 196 -11.49 -12.81 13.43
CA PRO A 196 -12.69 -13.35 14.09
C PRO A 196 -13.56 -12.27 14.73
N ARG A 197 -14.89 -12.33 14.53
CA ARG A 197 -15.85 -11.33 15.04
C ARG A 197 -15.68 -11.06 16.53
N ARG A 198 -15.51 -12.11 17.35
CA ARG A 198 -15.28 -11.98 18.79
C ARG A 198 -14.07 -11.11 19.12
N PHE A 199 -12.96 -11.30 18.41
CA PHE A 199 -11.75 -10.52 18.64
C PHE A 199 -11.97 -9.05 18.28
N LEU A 200 -12.70 -8.78 17.19
CA LEU A 200 -13.08 -7.42 16.81
C LEU A 200 -13.97 -6.77 17.86
N GLN A 201 -14.96 -7.47 18.41
CA GLN A 201 -15.84 -6.96 19.47
C GLN A 201 -15.10 -6.72 20.80
N GLU A 202 -14.07 -7.51 21.10
CA GLU A 202 -13.19 -7.28 22.25
C GLU A 202 -12.27 -6.05 22.03
N ALA A 203 -11.78 -5.84 20.80
CA ALA A 203 -10.93 -4.71 20.45
C ALA A 203 -11.72 -3.39 20.29
N TYR A 204 -12.91 -3.48 19.72
CA TYR A 204 -13.83 -2.41 19.34
C TYR A 204 -15.23 -2.71 19.92
N PRO A 205 -15.52 -2.27 21.16
CA PRO A 205 -16.77 -2.64 21.85
C PRO A 205 -18.07 -2.21 21.15
N GLU A 206 -18.01 -1.23 20.25
CA GLU A 206 -19.16 -0.72 19.49
C GLU A 206 -19.20 -1.29 18.06
N PHE A 207 -18.30 -2.21 17.73
CA PHE A 207 -18.27 -2.87 16.44
C PHE A 207 -19.51 -3.75 16.24
N ASP A 208 -20.22 -3.48 15.15
CA ASP A 208 -21.36 -4.23 14.69
C ASP A 208 -21.28 -4.34 13.16
N ASP A 209 -21.00 -5.55 12.68
CA ASP A 209 -20.85 -5.85 11.26
C ASP A 209 -22.18 -5.87 10.49
N THR A 210 -23.31 -5.71 11.19
CA THR A 210 -24.62 -5.50 10.55
C THR A 210 -24.87 -4.03 10.19
N GLN A 211 -24.05 -3.10 10.70
CA GLN A 211 -24.19 -1.68 10.38
C GLN A 211 -23.97 -1.43 8.87
N PRO A 212 -24.82 -0.62 8.21
CA PRO A 212 -24.66 -0.29 6.79
C PRO A 212 -23.30 0.29 6.44
N LEU A 213 -22.68 1.05 7.35
CA LEU A 213 -21.34 1.60 7.16
C LEU A 213 -20.30 0.46 6.96
N VAL A 214 -20.30 -0.53 7.86
CA VAL A 214 -19.36 -1.66 7.82
C VAL A 214 -19.66 -2.59 6.64
N ARG A 215 -20.92 -2.97 6.45
CA ARG A 215 -21.31 -3.94 5.42
C ARG A 215 -21.33 -3.33 4.02
N ASP A 216 -21.95 -2.16 3.86
CA ASP A 216 -22.26 -1.61 2.53
C ASP A 216 -21.21 -0.60 2.07
N GLN A 217 -20.60 0.19 2.97
CA GLN A 217 -19.58 1.17 2.59
C GLN A 217 -18.18 0.58 2.63
N PHE A 218 -17.80 -0.14 3.69
CA PHE A 218 -16.48 -0.81 3.72
C PHE A 218 -16.48 -2.12 2.93
N GLY A 219 -17.65 -2.74 2.76
CA GLY A 219 -17.82 -4.01 2.06
C GLY A 219 -17.31 -5.22 2.84
N LEU A 220 -17.39 -5.18 4.17
CA LEU A 220 -17.01 -6.32 5.00
C LEU A 220 -18.00 -7.48 4.84
N THR A 221 -17.49 -8.71 4.72
CA THR A 221 -18.27 -9.94 4.59
C THR A 221 -17.70 -11.04 5.47
N ALA A 222 -18.41 -12.15 5.64
CA ALA A 222 -17.83 -13.37 6.19
C ALA A 222 -16.85 -14.02 5.18
N LEU A 223 -15.78 -14.62 5.71
CA LEU A 223 -14.88 -15.51 4.97
C LEU A 223 -15.66 -16.76 4.56
N ASP A 224 -15.51 -17.17 3.31
CA ASP A 224 -16.10 -18.41 2.83
C ASP A 224 -15.16 -19.59 3.15
N TRP A 225 -15.45 -20.27 4.26
CA TRP A 225 -14.68 -21.40 4.74
C TRP A 225 -15.57 -22.47 5.39
N PRO A 226 -15.15 -23.74 5.42
CA PRO A 226 -15.93 -24.84 5.97
C PRO A 226 -15.81 -24.84 7.50
N ASN A 227 -16.41 -23.83 8.13
CA ASN A 227 -16.45 -23.69 9.58
C ASN A 227 -17.11 -24.92 10.22
N PRO A 228 -16.39 -25.69 11.06
CA PRO A 228 -16.93 -26.90 11.68
C PRO A 228 -17.89 -26.61 12.85
N ILE A 229 -18.01 -25.34 13.27
CA ILE A 229 -18.92 -24.92 14.32
C ILE A 229 -20.36 -24.90 13.78
N LYS A 230 -21.34 -25.24 14.63
CA LYS A 230 -22.74 -25.31 14.22
C LYS A 230 -23.33 -23.91 13.96
N PRO A 231 -23.89 -23.60 12.77
CA PRO A 231 -24.36 -22.26 12.38
C PRO A 231 -25.36 -21.58 13.33
N ASP A 232 -26.22 -22.33 14.01
CA ASP A 232 -27.24 -21.75 14.90
C ASP A 232 -26.75 -21.58 16.36
N THR A 233 -25.46 -21.23 16.56
CA THR A 233 -24.88 -21.10 17.89
C THR A 233 -24.16 -19.78 18.07
N GLU A 234 -24.23 -19.20 19.28
CA GLU A 234 -23.47 -17.98 19.62
C GLU A 234 -21.96 -18.14 19.40
N ILE A 235 -21.45 -19.38 19.51
CA ILE A 235 -20.05 -19.71 19.24
C ILE A 235 -19.73 -19.57 17.75
N TYR A 236 -20.63 -20.00 16.86
CA TYR A 236 -20.46 -19.82 15.42
C TYR A 236 -20.38 -18.34 15.08
N ASP A 237 -21.31 -17.54 15.59
CA ASP A 237 -21.33 -16.10 15.35
C ASP A 237 -20.06 -15.43 15.90
N SER A 238 -19.58 -15.86 17.06
CA SER A 238 -18.36 -15.33 17.70
C SER A 238 -17.10 -15.63 16.89
N TYR A 239 -17.01 -16.80 16.28
CA TYR A 239 -15.82 -17.26 15.53
C TYR A 239 -15.99 -17.17 14.01
N GLU A 240 -17.03 -16.49 13.54
CA GLU A 240 -17.11 -16.09 12.14
C GLU A 240 -15.94 -15.16 11.83
N ILE A 241 -15.15 -15.51 10.81
CA ILE A 241 -14.00 -14.73 10.37
C ILE A 241 -14.53 -13.70 9.39
N LEU A 242 -14.44 -12.42 9.73
CA LEU A 242 -14.84 -11.34 8.83
C LEU A 242 -13.67 -10.98 7.94
N CYS A 243 -13.90 -10.68 6.67
CA CYS A 243 -12.87 -10.31 5.70
C CYS A 243 -13.41 -9.40 4.61
N PHE A 244 -12.53 -8.69 3.92
CA PHE A 244 -12.89 -8.05 2.66
C PHE A 244 -12.89 -9.06 1.50
N PRO A 245 -13.72 -8.87 0.46
CA PRO A 245 -13.81 -9.77 -0.69
C PRO A 245 -12.49 -10.05 -1.40
N GLU A 246 -11.59 -9.06 -1.46
CA GLU A 246 -10.22 -9.19 -2.01
C GLU A 246 -9.39 -10.26 -1.30
N TYR A 247 -9.75 -10.56 -0.05
CA TYR A 247 -9.06 -11.48 0.84
C TYR A 247 -9.87 -12.76 1.10
N ASN A 248 -10.96 -12.97 0.37
CA ASN A 248 -11.76 -14.19 0.48
C ASN A 248 -11.35 -15.17 -0.65
N PRO A 249 -10.55 -16.22 -0.39
CA PRO A 249 -9.99 -17.06 -1.46
C PRO A 249 -11.05 -17.76 -2.32
N ASN A 250 -12.24 -17.99 -1.76
CA ASN A 250 -13.34 -18.69 -2.41
C ASN A 250 -14.41 -17.74 -2.99
N ASN A 251 -14.39 -16.46 -2.61
CA ASN A 251 -15.36 -15.45 -3.08
C ASN A 251 -14.70 -14.09 -3.32
N GLN A 252 -13.86 -14.02 -4.35
CA GLN A 252 -13.12 -12.82 -4.71
C GLN A 252 -14.03 -11.71 -5.22
N GLY A 253 -13.83 -10.50 -4.72
CA GLY A 253 -14.60 -9.32 -5.10
C GLY A 253 -13.80 -8.03 -4.91
N ARG A 254 -14.53 -6.91 -4.84
CA ARG A 254 -13.95 -5.58 -4.58
C ARG A 254 -14.77 -4.86 -3.52
N SER A 255 -14.11 -4.15 -2.64
CA SER A 255 -14.72 -3.23 -1.69
C SER A 255 -13.81 -2.04 -1.40
N PHE A 256 -14.38 -1.02 -0.75
CA PHE A 256 -13.60 0.12 -0.28
C PHE A 256 -12.52 -0.33 0.72
N GLY A 257 -12.90 -1.03 1.79
CA GLY A 257 -11.97 -1.43 2.84
C GLY A 257 -10.87 -2.37 2.34
N GLY A 258 -11.22 -3.30 1.46
CA GLY A 258 -10.26 -4.22 0.87
C GLY A 258 -9.27 -3.53 -0.07
N SER A 259 -9.73 -2.54 -0.83
CA SER A 259 -8.87 -1.71 -1.69
C SER A 259 -7.92 -0.84 -0.85
N ILE A 260 -8.39 -0.24 0.26
CA ILE A 260 -7.53 0.49 1.20
C ILE A 260 -6.45 -0.42 1.80
N ALA A 261 -6.83 -1.61 2.25
CA ALA A 261 -5.87 -2.60 2.75
C ALA A 261 -4.86 -3.00 1.67
N LYS A 262 -5.30 -3.21 0.43
CA LYS A 262 -4.41 -3.51 -0.70
C LYS A 262 -3.44 -2.38 -1.02
N THR A 263 -3.87 -1.13 -0.97
CA THR A 263 -2.97 0.02 -1.13
C THR A 263 -1.89 0.04 -0.05
N ASN A 264 -2.22 -0.31 1.21
CA ASN A 264 -1.21 -0.39 2.26
C ASN A 264 -0.22 -1.57 2.04
N GLU A 265 -0.69 -2.76 1.63
CA GLU A 265 0.20 -3.87 1.26
C GLU A 265 1.17 -3.46 0.13
N LEU A 266 0.65 -2.77 -0.88
CA LEU A 266 1.40 -2.25 -2.01
C LEU A 266 2.48 -1.24 -1.58
N ILE A 267 2.11 -0.27 -0.75
CA ILE A 267 3.07 0.70 -0.23
C ILE A 267 4.17 -0.03 0.53
N TRP A 268 3.83 -0.97 1.41
CA TRP A 268 4.84 -1.74 2.12
C TRP A 268 5.78 -2.48 1.18
N SER A 269 5.29 -3.15 0.13
CA SER A 269 6.18 -3.87 -0.79
C SER A 269 7.21 -2.95 -1.45
N TYR A 270 6.82 -1.76 -1.89
CA TYR A 270 7.75 -0.80 -2.48
C TYR A 270 8.79 -0.25 -1.49
N PHE A 271 8.42 -0.09 -0.22
CA PHE A 271 9.31 0.44 0.83
C PHE A 271 10.16 -0.64 1.53
N SER A 272 9.79 -1.92 1.45
CA SER A 272 10.49 -3.02 2.12
C SER A 272 11.30 -3.93 1.20
N ASP A 273 10.95 -4.04 -0.10
CA ASP A 273 11.60 -4.99 -1.00
C ASP A 273 12.97 -4.50 -1.49
N TYR A 274 13.94 -5.42 -1.57
CA TYR A 274 15.23 -5.18 -2.20
C TYR A 274 15.11 -5.10 -3.73
N SER A 275 14.10 -5.72 -4.33
CA SER A 275 13.86 -5.64 -5.78
C SER A 275 13.41 -4.24 -6.23
N THR A 276 12.90 -3.43 -5.30
CA THR A 276 12.50 -2.03 -5.50
C THR A 276 13.57 -1.05 -5.01
N GLN A 277 14.84 -1.46 -4.93
CA GLN A 277 15.93 -0.59 -4.49
C GLN A 277 15.98 0.72 -5.28
N THR A 278 15.67 0.71 -6.59
CA THR A 278 15.69 1.94 -7.40
C THR A 278 14.58 2.93 -7.02
N PHE A 279 13.42 2.44 -6.57
CA PHE A 279 12.38 3.28 -5.97
C PHE A 279 12.87 3.97 -4.70
N ARG A 280 13.46 3.22 -3.77
CA ARG A 280 13.98 3.78 -2.50
C ARG A 280 15.15 4.72 -2.72
N ASP A 281 16.02 4.43 -3.69
CA ASP A 281 17.15 5.29 -4.06
C ASP A 281 16.66 6.62 -4.66
N ALA A 282 15.63 6.58 -5.50
CA ALA A 282 14.99 7.78 -6.04
C ALA A 282 14.45 8.66 -4.90
N LEU A 283 13.69 8.08 -3.97
CA LEU A 283 13.19 8.81 -2.80
C LEU A 283 14.32 9.33 -1.91
N SER A 284 15.31 8.50 -1.59
CA SER A 284 16.43 8.86 -0.69
C SER A 284 17.32 9.96 -1.24
N THR A 285 17.27 10.20 -2.56
CA THR A 285 17.98 11.31 -3.18
C THR A 285 17.37 12.67 -2.79
N TYR A 286 16.07 12.71 -2.49
CA TYR A 286 15.29 13.95 -2.29
C TYR A 286 14.63 14.07 -0.91
N PHE A 287 14.35 12.95 -0.24
CA PHE A 287 13.75 12.90 1.08
C PHE A 287 14.74 12.35 2.10
N ASN A 288 14.78 12.96 3.28
CA ASN A 288 15.60 12.47 4.38
C ASN A 288 14.90 11.31 5.07
N ASN A 289 15.65 10.26 5.43
CA ASN A 289 15.19 9.14 6.26
C ASN A 289 14.00 8.37 5.65
N VAL A 290 14.15 7.87 4.43
CA VAL A 290 13.19 6.92 3.82
C VAL A 290 13.29 5.57 4.54
N SER A 291 12.50 5.40 5.59
CA SER A 291 12.49 4.20 6.42
C SER A 291 11.75 3.03 5.75
N ASN A 292 11.96 1.83 6.27
CA ASN A 292 11.16 0.68 5.89
C ASN A 292 9.86 0.71 6.69
N LEU A 293 8.78 1.18 6.04
CA LEU A 293 7.49 1.37 6.71
C LEU A 293 6.92 0.06 7.29
N LYS A 294 7.23 -1.10 6.70
CA LYS A 294 6.79 -2.39 7.24
C LYS A 294 7.53 -2.72 8.54
N GLU A 295 8.86 -2.61 8.55
CA GLU A 295 9.68 -2.84 9.76
C GLU A 295 9.30 -1.87 10.89
N ASP A 296 9.12 -0.58 10.57
CA ASP A 296 8.69 0.42 11.55
C ASP A 296 7.35 0.05 12.21
N TYR A 297 6.42 -0.51 11.42
CA TYR A 297 5.13 -0.97 11.93
C TYR A 297 5.28 -2.22 12.80
N GLU A 298 6.04 -3.22 12.34
CA GLU A 298 6.32 -4.45 13.09
C GLU A 298 6.94 -4.14 14.46
N ASP A 299 7.92 -3.23 14.52
CA ASP A 299 8.54 -2.79 15.76
C ASP A 299 7.54 -2.09 16.69
N ARG A 300 6.65 -1.25 16.13
CA ARG A 300 5.60 -0.57 16.90
C ARG A 300 4.63 -1.54 17.55
N VAL A 301 4.27 -2.63 16.86
CA VAL A 301 3.26 -3.60 17.34
C VAL A 301 3.84 -4.85 18.00
N ALA A 302 5.16 -5.01 18.04
CA ALA A 302 5.83 -6.20 18.59
C ALA A 302 5.36 -6.59 20.00
N ASN A 303 5.12 -5.61 20.89
CA ASN A 303 4.65 -5.87 22.25
C ASN A 303 3.18 -6.35 22.31
N ARG A 304 2.40 -6.12 21.25
CA ARG A 304 0.98 -6.51 21.16
C ARG A 304 0.79 -7.99 20.81
N ILE A 305 1.82 -8.63 20.26
CA ILE A 305 1.83 -10.04 19.89
C ILE A 305 2.65 -10.91 20.86
N ALA A 306 2.95 -10.41 22.06
CA ALA A 306 3.81 -11.10 23.03
C ALA A 306 3.31 -12.49 23.46
N ASN A 307 1.99 -12.73 23.38
CA ASN A 307 1.36 -14.01 23.71
C ASN A 307 1.17 -14.93 22.49
N VAL A 308 1.53 -14.47 21.29
CA VAL A 308 1.47 -15.28 20.06
C VAL A 308 2.67 -16.24 20.05
N PRO A 309 2.49 -17.51 19.64
CA PRO A 309 3.60 -18.44 19.50
C PRO A 309 4.68 -17.89 18.55
N LYS A 310 5.94 -17.82 19.03
CA LYS A 310 7.07 -17.24 18.26
C LYS A 310 7.27 -17.90 16.90
N GLN A 311 6.90 -19.16 16.75
CA GLN A 311 6.99 -19.91 15.50
C GLN A 311 5.97 -19.47 14.43
N TRP A 312 4.99 -18.63 14.76
CA TRP A 312 3.99 -18.12 13.81
C TRP A 312 4.32 -16.72 13.28
N ILE A 313 5.04 -15.92 14.07
CA ILE A 313 5.42 -14.54 13.72
C ILE A 313 6.36 -14.55 12.51
N GLY A 314 5.97 -13.85 11.43
CA GLY A 314 6.76 -13.77 10.20
C GLY A 314 6.92 -15.12 9.48
N ARG A 315 6.01 -16.07 9.69
CA ARG A 315 6.10 -17.42 9.10
C ARG A 315 4.79 -17.87 8.48
N GLN A 316 4.91 -18.80 7.54
CA GLN A 316 3.78 -19.52 6.99
C GLN A 316 3.47 -20.75 7.85
N PHE A 317 2.20 -20.98 8.16
CA PHE A 317 1.72 -22.17 8.85
C PHE A 317 0.31 -22.53 8.39
N SER A 318 -0.23 -23.62 8.92
CA SER A 318 -1.60 -24.04 8.64
C SER A 318 -2.28 -24.45 9.93
N ILE A 319 -3.59 -24.23 10.00
CA ILE A 319 -4.44 -24.74 11.06
C ILE A 319 -5.28 -25.84 10.41
N TYR A 320 -5.00 -27.10 10.75
CA TYR A 320 -5.77 -28.26 10.32
C TYR A 320 -6.86 -28.56 11.33
N PHE A 321 -8.02 -29.02 10.89
CA PHE A 321 -9.15 -29.33 11.77
C PHE A 321 -9.97 -30.53 11.29
N ASP A 322 -10.51 -31.28 12.24
CA ASP A 322 -11.53 -32.31 12.03
C ASP A 322 -12.61 -32.14 13.12
N GLY A 323 -13.79 -31.69 12.69
CA GLY A 323 -14.78 -31.14 13.62
C GLY A 323 -14.17 -29.98 14.42
N LEU A 324 -14.30 -30.01 15.75
CA LEU A 324 -13.79 -28.94 16.61
C LEU A 324 -12.31 -29.11 17.01
N SER A 325 -11.73 -30.29 16.82
CA SER A 325 -10.31 -30.54 17.14
C SER A 325 -9.42 -29.92 16.08
N ALA A 326 -8.31 -29.30 16.49
CA ALA A 326 -7.40 -28.64 15.56
C ALA A 326 -5.94 -28.73 15.99
N ALA A 327 -5.03 -28.65 15.01
CA ALA A 327 -3.58 -28.66 15.24
C ALA A 327 -2.85 -27.91 14.11
N THR A 328 -1.58 -27.55 14.36
CA THR A 328 -0.72 -26.97 13.31
C THR A 328 0.00 -28.00 12.44
N ASP A 329 -0.03 -29.28 12.84
CA ASP A 329 0.36 -30.42 12.02
C ASP A 329 -0.87 -31.30 11.75
N ARG A 330 -0.99 -31.79 10.52
CA ARG A 330 -2.12 -32.63 10.12
C ARG A 330 -2.12 -33.96 10.85
N SER A 331 -0.96 -34.52 11.20
CA SER A 331 -0.90 -35.81 11.90
C SER A 331 -1.44 -35.74 13.33
N ASP A 332 -1.52 -34.54 13.89
CA ASP A 332 -1.76 -34.36 15.32
C ASP A 332 -3.21 -33.97 15.63
N VAL A 333 -4.05 -33.74 14.61
CA VAL A 333 -5.43 -33.22 14.77
C VAL A 333 -6.30 -34.11 15.65
N GLU A 334 -6.25 -35.44 15.45
CA GLU A 334 -7.08 -36.39 16.21
C GLU A 334 -6.67 -36.49 17.69
N ASP A 335 -5.38 -36.34 17.98
CA ASP A 335 -4.79 -36.44 19.32
C ASP A 335 -4.65 -35.09 20.03
N SER A 336 -4.90 -33.98 19.31
CA SER A 336 -4.75 -32.63 19.82
C SER A 336 -5.71 -32.32 20.96
N GLN A 337 -5.22 -31.55 21.92
CA GLN A 337 -6.07 -30.96 22.98
C GLN A 337 -6.59 -29.58 22.59
N ASP A 338 -6.05 -28.99 21.51
CA ASP A 338 -6.46 -27.67 21.04
C ASP A 338 -7.72 -27.79 20.16
N SER A 339 -8.64 -26.87 20.36
CA SER A 339 -9.77 -26.69 19.46
C SER A 339 -9.46 -25.69 18.34
N ILE A 340 -10.26 -25.68 17.28
CA ILE A 340 -10.16 -24.64 16.24
C ILE A 340 -10.38 -23.24 16.84
N MET A 341 -11.19 -23.10 17.89
CA MET A 341 -11.36 -21.84 18.62
C MET A 341 -10.06 -21.41 19.31
N ASP A 342 -9.37 -22.34 19.97
CA ASP A 342 -8.10 -22.04 20.67
C ASP A 342 -7.03 -21.55 19.69
N LEU A 343 -6.93 -22.18 18.51
CA LEU A 343 -5.97 -21.76 17.48
C LEU A 343 -6.38 -20.46 16.80
N LEU A 344 -7.69 -20.21 16.60
CA LEU A 344 -8.20 -18.93 16.09
C LEU A 344 -7.92 -17.79 17.06
N ASP A 345 -8.11 -17.99 18.37
CA ASP A 345 -7.79 -16.98 19.40
C ASP A 345 -6.29 -16.68 19.45
N GLN A 346 -5.44 -17.70 19.27
CA GLN A 346 -3.99 -17.52 19.23
C GLN A 346 -3.50 -16.75 18.00
N VAL A 347 -4.15 -16.92 16.84
CA VAL A 347 -3.75 -16.24 15.60
C VAL A 347 -4.42 -14.89 15.41
N ALA A 348 -5.57 -14.65 16.05
CA ALA A 348 -6.35 -13.42 15.90
C ALA A 348 -5.54 -12.13 16.06
N PRO A 349 -4.58 -12.01 17.02
CA PRO A 349 -3.73 -10.81 17.09
C PRO A 349 -2.88 -10.57 15.83
N LEU A 350 -2.40 -11.63 15.16
CA LEU A 350 -1.63 -11.50 13.91
C LEU A 350 -2.51 -11.07 12.73
N LEU A 351 -3.74 -11.56 12.67
CA LEU A 351 -4.71 -11.20 11.63
C LEU A 351 -5.21 -9.76 11.85
N PHE A 352 -5.57 -9.42 13.08
CA PHE A 352 -6.02 -8.08 13.47
C PHE A 352 -4.96 -7.00 13.24
N LEU A 353 -3.68 -7.30 13.50
CA LEU A 353 -2.60 -6.35 13.20
C LEU A 353 -2.17 -6.39 11.72
N GLY A 354 -2.75 -7.29 10.92
CA GLY A 354 -2.36 -7.59 9.54
C GLY A 354 -0.88 -7.89 9.40
N LEU A 355 -0.31 -8.64 10.34
CA LEU A 355 1.02 -9.23 10.17
C LEU A 355 0.94 -10.51 9.34
N ASN A 356 -0.21 -11.18 9.41
CA ASN A 356 -0.48 -12.39 8.65
C ASN A 356 -1.84 -12.30 7.96
N LYS A 357 -2.03 -13.12 6.92
CA LYS A 357 -3.30 -13.32 6.22
C LYS A 357 -3.56 -14.79 5.93
N ILE A 358 -4.83 -15.17 5.87
CA ILE A 358 -5.32 -16.43 5.33
C ILE A 358 -5.18 -16.35 3.80
N THR A 359 -4.40 -17.25 3.22
CA THR A 359 -4.08 -17.28 1.78
C THR A 359 -4.77 -18.41 1.05
N TYR A 360 -5.22 -19.43 1.78
CA TYR A 360 -5.88 -20.59 1.20
C TYR A 360 -6.81 -21.23 2.23
N VAL A 361 -7.95 -21.70 1.75
CA VAL A 361 -8.98 -22.39 2.52
C VAL A 361 -9.23 -23.75 1.88
N SER A 362 -9.17 -24.80 2.68
CA SER A 362 -9.55 -26.18 2.33
C SER A 362 -10.75 -26.63 3.15
N ASN A 363 -11.26 -27.82 2.85
CA ASN A 363 -12.26 -28.53 3.65
C ASN A 363 -11.82 -28.80 5.10
N ASP A 364 -10.52 -28.91 5.33
CA ASP A 364 -9.93 -29.39 6.58
C ASP A 364 -8.74 -28.56 7.06
N TYR A 365 -8.44 -27.41 6.42
CA TYR A 365 -7.42 -26.50 6.92
C TYR A 365 -7.52 -25.06 6.41
N LEU A 366 -6.93 -24.14 7.17
CA LEU A 366 -6.64 -22.76 6.79
C LEU A 366 -5.13 -22.58 6.64
N LYS A 367 -4.66 -21.96 5.55
CA LYS A 367 -3.25 -21.63 5.34
C LYS A 367 -3.01 -20.16 5.62
N ILE A 368 -2.10 -19.86 6.53
CA ILE A 368 -1.79 -18.50 6.97
C ILE A 368 -0.35 -18.16 6.58
N LYS A 369 -0.12 -16.97 6.03
CA LYS A 369 1.20 -16.45 5.63
C LYS A 369 1.38 -15.03 6.15
N SER A 370 2.62 -14.67 6.47
CA SER A 370 3.05 -13.29 6.66
C SER A 370 2.68 -12.41 5.46
N ILE A 371 2.26 -11.17 5.70
CA ILE A 371 1.99 -10.18 4.66
C ILE A 371 3.32 -9.58 4.18
N GLY A 372 3.50 -9.48 2.86
CA GLY A 372 4.70 -8.85 2.26
C GLY A 372 5.95 -9.74 2.22
N ASP A 373 5.81 -11.05 2.41
CA ASP A 373 6.84 -12.07 2.16
C ASP A 373 6.48 -12.95 0.95
#